data_AF-A0A2N1DB13-F1
#
_entry.id   AF-A0A2N1DB13-F1
#
_cell.length_a   1.000
_cell.length_b   1.000
_cell.length_c   1.000
_cell.angle_alpha   90.00
_cell.angle_beta   90.00
_cell.angle_gamma   90.00
#
_symmetry.space_group_name_H-M   'P 1'
#
loop_
_entity.id
_entity.type
_entity.pdbx_description
1 polymer ?
#
loop_
_entity_poly.entity_id
_entity_poly.type
_entity_poly.pdbx_seq_one_letter_code
_entity_poly.pdbx_strand_id
1 'polypeptide(L)'
;MINSKKVYNLYLAKDKENGTFQKSFLAYLLNDTWKFLRRLRLLEYVTNTKTGVLWSSFGYLVKLLFKSNSKKLGFSIPPNVFGPGLSLPHYGNIIINRRVRIGANAVVNKSCLIENATLLGVPAKVYPPKTDREVLNKGPKAS
;
A
#
# COMPACT_ATOMS: atom_id res chain seq x y z
N MET A 1 10.20 0.92 0.65
CA MET A 1 9.61 2.20 1.14
C MET A 1 10.11 3.32 0.25
N ILE A 2 9.28 4.31 -0.08
CA ILE A 2 9.64 5.36 -1.06
C ILE A 2 10.48 6.43 -0.36
N ASN A 3 11.76 6.55 -0.72
CA ASN A 3 12.72 7.48 -0.11
C ASN A 3 13.37 8.45 -1.11
N SER A 4 13.04 8.34 -2.40
CA SER A 4 13.60 9.20 -3.44
C SER A 4 12.65 9.29 -4.63
N LYS A 5 12.83 10.31 -5.48
CA LYS A 5 12.03 10.47 -6.72
C LYS A 5 12.22 9.29 -7.68
N LYS A 6 13.43 8.70 -7.73
CA LYS A 6 13.73 7.52 -8.53
C LYS A 6 12.90 6.31 -8.07
N VAL A 7 12.86 6.06 -6.76
CA VAL A 7 12.05 4.97 -6.18
C VAL A 7 10.56 5.22 -6.36
N TYR A 8 10.10 6.46 -6.21
CA TYR A 8 8.70 6.84 -6.48
C TYR A 8 8.28 6.51 -7.91
N ASN A 9 9.09 6.89 -8.91
CA ASN A 9 8.80 6.60 -10.31
C ASN A 9 8.83 5.09 -10.59
N LEU A 10 9.75 4.35 -9.97
CA LEU A 10 9.81 2.89 -10.07
C LEU A 10 8.53 2.24 -9.54
N TYR A 11 8.03 2.68 -8.39
CA TYR A 11 6.78 2.18 -7.82
C TYR A 11 5.60 2.41 -8.76
N LEU A 12 5.47 3.62 -9.33
CA LEU A 12 4.41 3.93 -10.28
C LEU A 12 4.49 3.09 -11.57
N ALA A 13 5.71 2.88 -12.09
CA ALA A 13 5.91 2.03 -13.26
C ALA A 13 5.45 0.59 -12.98
N LYS A 14 5.86 0.03 -11.83
CA LYS A 14 5.47 -1.32 -11.42
C LYS A 14 3.97 -1.46 -11.15
N ASP A 15 3.35 -0.49 -10.48
CA ASP A 15 1.90 -0.47 -10.23
C ASP A 15 1.12 -0.38 -11.56
N LYS A 16 1.65 0.37 -12.54
CA LYS A 16 1.06 0.47 -13.89
C LYS A 16 1.19 -0.84 -14.67
N GLU A 17 2.34 -1.52 -14.59
CA GLU A 17 2.59 -2.82 -15.22
C GLU A 17 1.68 -3.92 -14.65
N ASN A 18 1.47 -3.93 -13.33
CA ASN A 18 0.71 -4.98 -12.64
C ASN A 18 -0.81 -4.70 -12.52
N GLY A 19 -1.23 -3.49 -12.84
CA GLY A 19 -2.63 -3.09 -12.77
C GLY A 19 -3.46 -3.64 -13.93
N THR A 20 -4.74 -3.93 -13.68
CA THR A 20 -5.71 -4.35 -14.71
C THR A 20 -6.23 -3.17 -15.56
N PHE A 21 -5.45 -2.10 -15.68
CA PHE A 21 -5.86 -0.87 -16.35
C PHE A 21 -5.90 -1.06 -17.86
N GLN A 22 -6.96 -0.56 -18.51
CA GLN A 22 -7.00 -0.52 -19.98
C GLN A 22 -5.87 0.36 -20.52
N LYS A 23 -5.26 -0.04 -21.64
CA LYS A 23 -4.11 0.65 -22.25
C LYS A 23 -4.42 2.02 -22.88
N SER A 24 -5.69 2.44 -22.90
CA SER A 24 -6.11 3.73 -23.45
C SER A 24 -5.78 4.89 -22.50
N PHE A 25 -5.27 6.00 -23.04
CA PHE A 25 -4.96 7.22 -22.29
C PHE A 25 -6.17 7.76 -21.52
N LEU A 26 -7.35 7.79 -22.14
CA LEU A 26 -8.58 8.25 -21.47
C LEU A 26 -9.01 7.31 -20.35
N ALA A 27 -8.93 6.00 -20.58
CA ALA A 27 -9.25 5.02 -19.55
C ALA A 27 -8.33 5.17 -18.33
N TYR A 28 -7.05 5.46 -18.55
CA TYR A 28 -6.09 5.73 -17.49
C TYR A 28 -6.39 7.03 -16.72
N LEU A 29 -6.79 8.10 -17.42
CA LEU A 29 -7.14 9.37 -16.78
C LEU A 29 -8.43 9.25 -15.96
N LEU A 30 -9.40 8.44 -16.41
CA LEU A 30 -10.69 8.29 -15.75
C LEU A 30 -10.74 7.20 -14.68
N ASN A 31 -9.80 6.25 -14.67
CA ASN A 31 -9.79 5.14 -13.71
C ASN A 31 -9.55 5.62 -12.26
N ASP A 32 -10.56 5.46 -11.41
CA ASP A 32 -10.50 5.92 -10.03
C ASP A 32 -9.52 5.13 -9.15
N THR A 33 -9.36 3.82 -9.38
CA THR A 33 -8.36 2.98 -8.71
C THR A 33 -6.95 3.46 -9.00
N TRP A 34 -6.65 3.78 -10.27
CA TRP A 34 -5.36 4.32 -10.64
C TRP A 34 -5.09 5.71 -10.04
N LYS A 35 -6.09 6.60 -10.03
CA LYS A 35 -6.00 7.89 -9.32
C LYS A 35 -5.69 7.67 -7.84
N PHE A 36 -6.32 6.68 -7.20
CA PHE A 36 -6.05 6.32 -5.81
C PHE A 36 -4.62 5.84 -5.63
N LEU A 37 -4.14 4.90 -6.44
CA LEU A 37 -2.75 4.39 -6.37
C LEU A 37 -1.73 5.51 -6.53
N ARG A 38 -1.90 6.40 -7.52
CA ARG A 38 -1.01 7.56 -7.70
C ARG A 38 -0.97 8.46 -6.47
N ARG A 39 -2.14 8.76 -5.88
CA ARG A 39 -2.24 9.61 -4.69
C ARG A 39 -1.63 8.93 -3.47
N LEU A 40 -1.80 7.62 -3.33
CA LEU A 40 -1.14 6.82 -2.30
C LEU A 40 0.39 6.93 -2.42
N ARG A 41 0.95 6.67 -3.61
CA ARG A 41 2.41 6.75 -3.82
C ARG A 41 2.95 8.18 -3.66
N LEU A 42 2.18 9.19 -4.07
CA LEU A 42 2.56 10.58 -3.87
C LEU A 42 2.57 10.94 -2.38
N LEU A 43 1.57 10.49 -1.62
CA LEU A 43 1.50 10.70 -0.18
C LEU A 43 2.67 10.04 0.54
N GLU A 44 3.01 8.80 0.17
CA GLU A 44 4.20 8.08 0.66
C GLU A 44 5.48 8.88 0.35
N TYR A 45 5.67 9.32 -0.89
CA TYR A 45 6.84 10.10 -1.29
C TYR A 45 6.97 11.42 -0.51
N VAL A 46 5.89 12.21 -0.45
CA VAL A 46 5.91 13.50 0.26
C VAL A 46 6.17 13.28 1.74
N THR A 47 5.49 12.33 2.37
CA THR A 47 5.62 12.05 3.81
C THR A 47 7.03 11.55 4.17
N ASN A 48 7.66 10.75 3.32
CA ASN A 48 8.96 10.13 3.63
C ASN A 48 10.16 11.00 3.24
N THR A 49 10.02 11.91 2.27
CA THR A 49 11.18 12.63 1.68
C THR A 49 11.16 14.13 1.87
N LYS A 50 9.98 14.74 2.07
CA LYS A 50 9.83 16.19 2.09
C LYS A 50 9.62 16.68 3.50
N THR A 51 10.57 17.47 3.98
CA THR A 51 10.52 18.16 5.27
C THR A 51 10.43 19.67 5.03
N GLY A 52 9.76 20.39 5.94
CA GLY A 52 9.60 21.86 5.86
C GLY A 52 8.15 22.32 5.71
N VAL A 53 7.91 23.59 6.03
CA VAL A 53 6.56 24.17 6.16
C VAL A 53 5.79 24.15 4.84
N LEU A 54 6.41 24.57 3.73
CA LEU A 54 5.80 24.54 2.39
C LEU A 54 5.36 23.11 1.99
N TRP A 55 6.23 22.14 2.26
CA TRP A 55 5.96 20.73 1.99
C TRP A 55 4.94 20.12 2.94
N SER A 56 4.83 20.63 4.16
CA SER A 56 3.77 20.25 5.11
C SER A 56 2.40 20.65 4.58
N SER A 57 2.22 21.90 4.12
CA SER A 57 0.98 22.37 3.51
C SER A 57 0.63 21.59 2.24
N PHE A 58 1.60 21.38 1.36
CA PHE A 58 1.40 20.55 0.17
C PHE A 58 1.06 19.10 0.52
N GLY A 59 1.75 18.52 1.50
CA GLY A 59 1.49 17.17 2.01
C GLY A 59 0.09 17.05 2.61
N TYR A 60 -0.39 18.08 3.29
CA TYR A 60 -1.76 18.14 3.78
C TYR A 60 -2.79 18.13 2.66
N LEU A 61 -2.59 18.93 1.61
CA LEU A 61 -3.44 18.92 0.42
C LEU A 61 -3.47 17.53 -0.24
N VAL A 62 -2.30 16.91 -0.46
CA VAL A 62 -2.20 15.55 -0.99
C VAL A 62 -2.93 14.55 -0.10
N LYS A 63 -2.80 14.67 1.22
CA LYS A 63 -3.50 13.83 2.20
C LYS A 63 -5.03 13.99 2.11
N LEU A 64 -5.54 15.20 1.92
CA LEU A 64 -6.98 15.43 1.73
C LEU A 64 -7.50 14.80 0.44
N LEU A 65 -6.79 14.98 -0.67
CA LEU A 65 -7.13 14.37 -1.96
C LEU A 65 -7.06 12.84 -1.93
N PHE A 66 -6.07 12.28 -1.23
CA PHE A 66 -5.97 10.85 -0.97
C PHE A 66 -7.16 10.37 -0.14
N LYS A 67 -7.46 11.02 0.99
CA LYS A 67 -8.56 10.64 1.89
C LYS A 67 -9.92 10.68 1.20
N SER A 68 -10.15 11.67 0.34
CA SER A 68 -11.38 11.76 -0.47
C SER A 68 -11.53 10.57 -1.41
N ASN A 69 -10.49 10.24 -2.17
CA ASN A 69 -10.52 9.07 -3.07
C ASN A 69 -10.62 7.74 -2.32
N SER A 70 -9.91 7.62 -1.19
CA SER A 70 -9.97 6.46 -0.32
C SER A 70 -11.40 6.21 0.14
N LYS A 71 -12.10 7.26 0.62
CA LYS A 71 -13.50 7.19 1.02
C LYS A 71 -14.43 6.84 -0.14
N LYS A 72 -14.25 7.48 -1.31
CA LYS A 72 -15.05 7.21 -2.51
C LYS A 72 -14.98 5.73 -2.94
N LEU A 73 -13.81 5.10 -2.80
CA LEU A 73 -13.58 3.71 -3.20
C LEU A 73 -13.80 2.68 -2.09
N GLY A 74 -14.10 3.11 -0.86
CA GLY A 74 -14.25 2.22 0.30
C GLY A 74 -12.92 1.74 0.90
N PHE A 75 -11.79 2.33 0.51
CA PHE A 75 -10.48 1.94 1.03
C PHE A 75 -10.18 2.62 2.36
N SER A 76 -9.72 1.84 3.32
CA SER A 76 -9.10 2.29 4.57
C SER A 76 -7.70 1.71 4.63
N ILE A 77 -6.80 2.32 3.85
CA ILE A 77 -5.43 1.84 3.69
C ILE A 77 -4.44 2.93 4.09
N PRO A 78 -3.58 2.69 5.10
CA PRO A 78 -2.54 3.62 5.48
C PRO A 78 -1.38 3.64 4.46
N PRO A 79 -0.65 4.76 4.34
CA PRO A 79 0.56 4.82 3.53
C PRO A 79 1.67 3.94 4.11
N ASN A 80 2.64 3.57 3.27
CA ASN A 80 3.85 2.80 3.58
C ASN A 80 3.61 1.33 3.95
N VAL A 81 2.46 0.75 3.60
CA VAL A 81 2.20 -0.69 3.82
C VAL A 81 2.53 -1.57 2.62
N PHE A 82 2.57 -1.01 1.40
CA PHE A 82 2.71 -1.79 0.17
C PHE A 82 4.10 -1.69 -0.47
N GLY A 83 4.59 -2.83 -0.96
CA GLY A 83 5.64 -2.91 -1.95
C GLY A 83 5.22 -2.38 -3.34
N PRO A 84 6.16 -2.28 -4.29
CA PRO A 84 5.86 -1.89 -5.67
C PRO A 84 5.06 -2.97 -6.40
N GLY A 85 4.30 -2.58 -7.43
CA GLY A 85 3.46 -3.53 -8.18
C GLY A 85 2.15 -3.83 -7.47
N LEU A 86 1.60 -2.88 -6.74
CA LEU A 86 0.30 -3.04 -6.09
C LEU A 86 -0.81 -3.14 -7.15
N SER A 87 -1.67 -4.15 -7.01
CA SER A 87 -2.89 -4.27 -7.80
C SER A 87 -4.11 -4.43 -6.88
N LEU A 88 -5.11 -3.58 -7.11
CA LEU A 88 -6.41 -3.57 -6.44
C LEU A 88 -7.47 -3.82 -7.51
N PRO A 89 -7.86 -5.08 -7.77
CA PRO A 89 -8.65 -5.44 -8.94
C PRO A 89 -10.08 -4.88 -8.89
N HIS A 90 -10.63 -4.69 -7.70
CA HIS A 90 -11.97 -4.15 -7.49
C HIS A 90 -11.96 -3.11 -6.37
N TYR A 91 -12.84 -2.12 -6.48
CA TYR A 91 -13.16 -1.21 -5.38
C TYR A 91 -14.05 -1.92 -4.35
N GLY A 92 -14.07 -1.40 -3.12
CA GLY A 92 -14.82 -1.98 -2.01
C GLY A 92 -14.14 -1.77 -0.67
N ASN A 93 -14.76 -2.32 0.38
CA ASN A 93 -14.31 -2.16 1.76
C ASN A 93 -13.03 -2.96 2.05
N ILE A 94 -11.88 -2.41 1.67
CA ILE A 94 -10.55 -2.95 1.98
C ILE A 94 -9.95 -2.14 3.12
N ILE A 95 -9.78 -2.78 4.27
CA ILE A 95 -9.21 -2.20 5.48
C ILE A 95 -7.89 -2.90 5.77
N ILE A 96 -6.81 -2.14 5.80
CA ILE A 96 -5.46 -2.64 6.08
C ILE A 96 -4.92 -1.97 7.34
N ASN A 97 -4.49 -2.76 8.32
CA ASN A 97 -3.84 -2.23 9.51
C ASN A 97 -2.47 -1.62 9.16
N ARG A 98 -2.10 -0.50 9.79
CA ARG A 98 -0.82 0.21 9.56
C ARG A 98 0.42 -0.65 9.82
N ARG A 99 0.30 -1.67 10.68
CA ARG A 99 1.40 -2.59 11.01
C ARG A 99 1.51 -3.77 10.04
N VAL A 100 0.57 -3.91 9.09
CA VAL A 100 0.67 -4.92 8.03
C VAL A 100 1.76 -4.52 7.03
N ARG A 101 2.44 -5.53 6.47
CA ARG A 101 3.36 -5.36 5.35
C ARG A 101 2.88 -6.18 4.17
N ILE A 102 2.84 -5.57 3.00
CA ILE A 102 2.34 -6.21 1.79
C ILE A 102 3.49 -6.19 0.78
N GLY A 103 3.86 -7.38 0.29
CA GLY A 103 5.00 -7.54 -0.60
C GLY A 103 4.83 -6.94 -1.99
N ALA A 104 5.89 -7.01 -2.78
CA ALA A 104 5.85 -6.59 -4.17
C ALA A 104 4.92 -7.47 -5.00
N ASN A 105 4.31 -6.89 -6.03
CA ASN A 105 3.41 -7.56 -6.98
C ASN A 105 2.17 -8.23 -6.34
N ALA A 106 1.81 -7.86 -5.12
CA ALA A 106 0.67 -8.45 -4.43
C ALA A 106 -0.65 -7.94 -5.02
N VAL A 107 -1.59 -8.87 -5.25
CA VAL A 107 -2.98 -8.56 -5.64
C VAL A 107 -3.84 -8.63 -4.39
N VAL A 108 -4.27 -7.47 -3.89
CA VAL A 108 -5.02 -7.38 -2.63
C VAL A 108 -6.50 -7.23 -2.93
N ASN A 109 -7.26 -8.25 -2.53
CA ASN A 109 -8.71 -8.32 -2.70
C ASN A 109 -9.47 -8.46 -1.37
N LYS A 110 -8.77 -8.52 -0.24
CA LYS A 110 -9.35 -8.72 1.10
C LYS A 110 -8.68 -7.81 2.13
N SER A 111 -9.45 -7.44 3.14
CA SER A 111 -8.98 -6.70 4.32
C SER A 111 -8.02 -7.55 5.17
N CYS A 112 -7.09 -6.89 5.86
CA CYS A 112 -6.23 -7.51 6.85
C CYS A 112 -6.02 -6.57 8.04
N LEU A 113 -6.54 -6.98 9.19
CA LEU A 113 -6.45 -6.23 10.45
C LEU A 113 -5.39 -6.80 11.42
N ILE A 114 -4.83 -7.97 11.11
CA ILE A 114 -3.84 -8.65 11.94
C ILE A 114 -2.56 -7.80 11.99
N GLU A 115 -2.18 -7.35 13.19
CA GLU A 115 -0.96 -6.57 13.37
C GLU A 115 0.28 -7.38 13.00
N ASN A 116 1.28 -6.71 12.41
CA ASN A 116 2.55 -7.32 12.00
C ASN A 116 2.44 -8.49 11.01
N ALA A 117 1.24 -8.76 10.45
CA ALA A 117 1.08 -9.74 9.40
C ALA A 117 1.76 -9.29 8.10
N THR A 118 2.22 -10.26 7.33
CA THR A 118 2.77 -10.05 5.99
C THR A 118 1.83 -10.64 4.93
N LEU A 119 1.51 -9.90 3.88
CA LEU A 119 0.69 -10.39 2.76
C LEU A 119 1.53 -10.52 1.50
N LEU A 120 1.49 -11.69 0.84
CA LEU A 120 2.28 -11.99 -0.37
C LEU A 120 1.47 -12.75 -1.42
N GLY A 121 1.79 -12.53 -2.69
CA GLY A 121 1.29 -13.34 -3.82
C GLY A 121 0.08 -12.76 -4.55
N VAL A 122 -0.40 -13.54 -5.53
CA VAL A 122 -1.52 -13.22 -6.40
C VAL A 122 -2.49 -14.42 -6.44
N PRO A 123 -3.66 -14.35 -5.76
CA PRO A 123 -4.07 -13.31 -4.80
C PRO A 123 -3.22 -13.32 -3.52
N ALA A 124 -3.18 -12.20 -2.81
CA ALA A 124 -2.38 -12.05 -1.60
C ALA A 124 -2.86 -12.98 -0.48
N LYS A 125 -1.95 -13.82 0.03
CA LYS A 125 -2.15 -14.69 1.20
C LYS A 125 -1.63 -14.00 2.45
N VAL A 126 -2.33 -14.16 3.58
CA VAL A 126 -1.95 -13.59 4.87
C VAL A 126 -1.01 -14.54 5.61
N TYR A 127 0.13 -14.03 6.02
CA TYR A 127 1.10 -14.70 6.89
C TYR A 127 1.08 -13.99 8.25
N PRO A 128 0.55 -14.61 9.32
CA PRO A 128 0.51 -14.00 10.63
C PRO A 128 1.94 -13.78 11.17
N PRO A 129 2.15 -12.83 12.09
CA PRO A 129 3.42 -12.72 12.78
C PRO A 129 3.70 -14.02 13.54
N LYS A 130 4.99 -14.38 13.67
CA LYS A 130 5.40 -15.47 14.56
C LYS A 130 4.89 -15.15 15.95
N THR A 131 4.05 -16.03 16.49
CA THR A 131 3.47 -15.85 17.82
C THR A 131 4.48 -16.31 18.87
N ASP A 132 4.46 -15.69 20.05
CA ASP A 132 5.28 -16.14 21.18
C ASP A 132 5.05 -17.62 21.50
N ARG A 133 3.91 -18.22 21.13
CA ARG A 133 3.65 -19.67 21.30
C ARG A 133 4.64 -20.58 20.55
N GLU A 134 5.17 -20.18 19.39
CA GLU A 134 6.23 -20.94 18.70
C GLU A 134 7.62 -20.77 19.35
N VAL A 135 7.78 -19.74 20.20
CA VAL A 135 8.97 -19.47 21.02
C VAL A 135 8.84 -20.15 22.39
N LEU A 136 7.66 -20.12 23.01
CA LEU A 136 7.34 -20.76 24.29
C LEU A 136 7.36 -22.29 24.20
N ASN A 137 7.06 -22.86 23.03
CA ASN A 137 7.20 -24.30 22.77
C ASN A 137 8.65 -24.73 22.42
N LYS A 138 9.59 -23.78 22.35
CA LYS A 138 11.03 -24.07 22.31
C LYS A 138 11.60 -23.81 23.71
N GLY A 139 11.33 -24.74 24.63
CA GLY A 139 11.97 -24.75 25.94
C GLY A 139 13.50 -24.73 25.82
N PRO A 140 14.24 -24.33 26.87
CA PRO A 140 15.70 -24.34 26.84
C PRO A 140 16.17 -25.75 26.47
N LYS A 141 17.07 -25.84 25.48
CA LYS A 141 17.78 -27.10 25.22
C LYS A 141 18.58 -27.39 26.48
N ALA A 142 18.18 -28.43 27.22
CA ALA A 142 18.96 -28.94 28.34
C ALA A 142 20.36 -29.29 27.81
N SER A 143 21.36 -28.61 28.33
CA SER A 143 22.79 -28.94 28.22
C SER A 143 23.13 -30.07 29.16
#